data_AF-A0A955HV81-F1
#
_entry.id   AF-A0A955HV81-F1
#
_cell.length_a   1.000
_cell.length_b   1.000
_cell.length_c   1.000
_cell.angle_alpha   90.00
_cell.angle_beta   90.00
_cell.angle_gamma   90.00
#
_symmetry.space_group_name_H-M   'P 1'
#
loop_
_entity.id
_entity.type
_entity.pdbx_description
1 polymer ?
#
loop_
_entity_poly.entity_id
_entity_poly.type
_entity_poly.pdbx_seq_one_letter_code
_entity_poly.pdbx_strand_id
1 'polypeptide(L)'
;MSDDVQQLDAAEETTALPEAEEDLQLESGDDLAAAALADANDLTIDDETAASNQLADTLSSLQNVIERNADLLTQIGSDLKLKRESLKNIFDNDTQLSEVTEQQKEVTQQVKERKSKLQTSPEVTQLKNQIGELNEQKKEIEEALSNHLLNYYQMTNSTSFDTSDGDQWEFNIK
;
A
#
# COMPACT_ATOMS: atom_id res chain seq x y z
N MET A 1 8.87 -50.75 21.63
CA MET A 1 7.48 -50.27 21.72
C MET A 1 7.56 -48.78 21.43
N SER A 2 7.83 -48.39 20.16
CA SER A 2 6.91 -48.40 19.01
C SER A 2 5.80 -47.39 19.30
N ASP A 3 6.02 -46.13 18.88
CA ASP A 3 5.40 -45.55 17.67
C ASP A 3 3.88 -45.66 17.74
N ASP A 4 3.24 -44.56 18.16
CA ASP A 4 1.81 -44.35 17.90
C ASP A 4 1.68 -43.04 17.13
N VAL A 5 1.80 -43.20 15.81
CA VAL A 5 1.37 -42.26 14.79
C VAL A 5 -0.14 -42.46 14.64
N GLN A 6 -0.94 -41.54 15.17
CA GLN A 6 -2.34 -41.35 14.76
C GLN A 6 -2.35 -40.12 13.86
N GLN A 7 -2.10 -40.30 12.56
CA GLN A 7 -3.06 -40.72 11.53
C GLN A 7 -4.15 -39.67 11.30
N LEU A 8 -3.92 -38.95 10.21
CA LEU A 8 -4.75 -37.97 9.52
C LEU A 8 -6.16 -38.54 9.29
N ASP A 9 -7.19 -37.78 9.64
CA ASP A 9 -8.49 -37.93 9.02
C ASP A 9 -9.20 -36.58 8.88
N ALA A 10 -9.95 -36.50 7.79
CA ALA A 10 -10.30 -35.33 7.05
C ALA A 10 -11.40 -34.47 7.69
N ALA A 11 -11.32 -33.16 7.42
CA ALA A 11 -12.48 -32.36 7.04
C ALA A 11 -11.96 -31.06 6.40
N GLU A 12 -11.56 -31.15 5.12
CA GLU A 12 -11.71 -30.00 4.22
C GLU A 12 -13.22 -29.74 4.09
N GLU A 13 -13.78 -28.99 5.02
CA GLU A 13 -15.09 -28.36 4.81
C GLU A 13 -14.81 -26.94 4.34
N THR A 14 -14.36 -26.86 3.08
CA THR A 14 -14.51 -25.65 2.31
C THR A 14 -16.01 -25.39 2.25
N THR A 15 -16.53 -24.58 3.16
CA THR A 15 -17.85 -23.97 3.00
C THR A 15 -17.74 -23.05 1.79
N ALA A 16 -17.93 -23.66 0.63
CA ALA A 16 -18.07 -23.00 -0.64
C ALA A 16 -19.06 -21.87 -0.44
N LEU A 17 -18.64 -20.66 -0.80
CA LEU A 17 -19.54 -19.53 -0.93
C LEU A 17 -20.75 -20.00 -1.76
N PRO A 18 -21.98 -19.64 -1.37
CA PRO A 18 -23.14 -19.96 -2.18
C PRO A 18 -22.89 -19.43 -3.59
N GLU A 19 -23.04 -20.33 -4.55
CA GLU A 19 -22.86 -20.08 -5.97
C GLU A 19 -23.58 -18.78 -6.35
N ALA A 20 -22.90 -17.96 -7.13
CA ALA A 20 -23.49 -16.80 -7.77
C ALA A 20 -24.47 -17.29 -8.85
N GLU A 21 -25.63 -17.79 -8.42
CA GLU A 21 -26.85 -17.83 -9.21
C GLU A 21 -27.43 -16.40 -9.18
N GLU A 22 -27.77 -15.71 -10.26
CA GLU A 22 -28.09 -16.09 -11.62
C GLU A 22 -27.35 -15.15 -12.58
N ASP A 23 -26.95 -15.65 -13.75
CA ASP A 23 -26.77 -14.82 -14.93
C ASP A 23 -28.11 -14.09 -15.17
N LEU A 24 -28.22 -12.87 -14.64
CA LEU A 24 -29.24 -11.91 -15.07
C LEU A 24 -28.91 -11.55 -16.52
N GLN A 25 -29.27 -12.42 -17.45
CA GLN A 25 -29.44 -12.08 -18.85
C GLN A 25 -30.52 -11.01 -18.89
N LEU A 26 -30.07 -9.76 -18.83
CA LEU A 26 -30.88 -8.60 -19.14
C LEU A 26 -31.25 -8.77 -20.61
N GLU A 27 -32.52 -9.08 -20.88
CA GLU A 27 -33.10 -8.93 -22.21
C GLU A 27 -32.79 -7.49 -22.65
N SER A 28 -31.93 -7.35 -23.66
CA SER A 28 -31.25 -6.08 -23.88
C SER A 28 -32.28 -5.08 -24.40
N GLY A 29 -32.53 -4.03 -23.61
CA GLY A 29 -33.41 -2.93 -24.04
C GLY A 29 -32.93 -2.28 -25.35
N ASP A 30 -31.64 -2.46 -25.67
CA ASP A 30 -31.02 -2.05 -26.93
C ASP A 30 -31.62 -2.80 -28.14
N ASP A 31 -31.97 -4.08 -28.02
CA ASP A 31 -32.56 -4.86 -29.12
C ASP A 31 -34.01 -4.41 -29.40
N LEU A 32 -34.78 -4.11 -28.35
CA LEU A 32 -36.14 -3.57 -28.45
C LEU A 32 -36.15 -2.14 -29.04
N ALA A 33 -35.21 -1.30 -28.63
CA ALA A 33 -35.07 0.06 -29.15
C ALA A 33 -34.63 0.05 -30.63
N ALA A 34 -33.70 -0.83 -30.99
CA ALA A 34 -33.22 -0.98 -32.37
C ALA A 34 -34.33 -1.50 -33.31
N ALA A 35 -35.16 -2.43 -32.85
CA ALA A 35 -36.28 -2.95 -33.64
C ALA A 35 -37.34 -1.87 -33.94
N ALA A 36 -37.72 -1.05 -32.95
CA ALA A 36 -38.68 0.04 -33.15
C ALA A 36 -38.18 1.15 -34.09
N LEU A 37 -36.87 1.45 -34.07
CA LEU A 37 -36.24 2.42 -34.97
C LEU A 37 -36.15 1.91 -36.41
N ALA A 38 -35.97 0.60 -36.61
CA ALA A 38 -35.92 -0.01 -37.93
C ALA A 38 -37.30 -0.02 -38.60
N ASP A 39 -38.37 -0.39 -37.88
CA ASP A 39 -39.73 -0.44 -38.41
C ASP A 39 -40.32 0.96 -38.67
N ALA A 40 -39.95 1.97 -37.88
CA ALA A 40 -40.42 3.34 -38.09
C ALA A 40 -39.95 3.97 -39.42
N ASN A 41 -38.91 3.42 -40.06
CA ASN A 41 -38.32 3.94 -41.28
C ASN A 41 -38.89 3.33 -42.57
N ASP A 42 -39.76 2.31 -42.50
CA ASP A 42 -40.29 1.55 -43.65
C ASP A 42 -41.81 1.73 -43.90
N LEU A 43 -42.39 2.87 -43.53
CA LEU A 43 -43.85 3.04 -43.54
C LEU A 43 -44.37 3.98 -44.65
N THR A 44 -45.24 3.44 -45.50
CA THR A 44 -46.13 4.19 -46.40
C THR A 44 -47.40 4.65 -45.66
N ILE A 45 -47.92 5.82 -46.05
CA ILE A 45 -48.88 6.71 -45.34
C ILE A 45 -50.21 6.08 -44.84
N ASP A 46 -50.59 4.85 -45.23
CA ASP A 46 -51.88 4.24 -44.81
C ASP A 46 -51.82 3.40 -43.51
N ASP A 47 -50.63 3.21 -42.90
CA ASP A 47 -50.43 2.34 -41.73
C ASP A 47 -49.96 3.09 -40.45
N GLU A 48 -50.17 4.41 -40.40
CA GLU A 48 -49.71 5.25 -39.28
C GLU A 48 -50.33 4.87 -37.93
N THR A 49 -51.57 4.37 -37.90
CA THR A 49 -52.26 4.02 -36.64
C THR A 49 -51.77 2.71 -36.05
N ALA A 50 -51.44 1.71 -36.86
CA ALA A 50 -50.86 0.45 -36.37
C ALA A 50 -49.42 0.65 -35.91
N ALA A 51 -48.64 1.41 -36.68
CA ALA A 51 -47.27 1.78 -36.31
C ALA A 51 -47.22 2.58 -34.99
N SER A 52 -48.16 3.52 -34.80
CA SER A 52 -48.29 4.27 -33.55
C SER A 52 -48.60 3.38 -32.35
N ASN A 53 -49.48 2.40 -32.51
CA ASN A 53 -49.81 1.45 -31.44
C ASN A 53 -48.63 0.52 -31.10
N GLN A 54 -47.91 0.00 -32.10
CA GLN A 54 -46.73 -0.83 -31.88
C GLN A 54 -45.58 -0.06 -31.22
N LEU A 55 -45.41 1.21 -31.60
CA LEU A 55 -44.45 2.09 -30.94
C LEU A 55 -44.85 2.34 -29.47
N ALA A 56 -46.13 2.57 -29.18
CA ALA A 56 -46.62 2.73 -27.82
C ALA A 56 -46.41 1.47 -26.96
N ASP A 57 -46.67 0.28 -27.51
CA ASP A 57 -46.43 -1.00 -26.83
C ASP A 57 -44.93 -1.23 -26.57
N THR A 58 -44.07 -0.88 -27.52
CA THR A 58 -42.61 -0.99 -27.35
C THR A 58 -42.08 -0.02 -26.31
N LEU A 59 -42.58 1.23 -26.30
CA LEU A 59 -42.23 2.22 -25.28
C LEU A 59 -42.68 1.78 -23.89
N SER A 60 -43.87 1.18 -23.76
CA SER A 60 -44.34 0.63 -22.48
C SER A 60 -43.48 -0.54 -22.00
N SER A 61 -43.09 -1.44 -22.92
CA SER A 61 -42.16 -2.55 -22.60
C SER A 61 -40.80 -2.04 -22.13
N LEU A 62 -40.22 -1.09 -22.86
CA LEU A 62 -38.94 -0.47 -22.51
C LEU A 62 -39.01 0.25 -21.15
N GLN A 63 -40.11 0.95 -20.89
CA GLN A 63 -40.32 1.60 -19.60
C GLN A 63 -40.33 0.58 -18.45
N ASN A 64 -41.01 -0.55 -18.61
CA ASN A 64 -41.04 -1.62 -17.59
C ASN A 64 -39.64 -2.21 -17.34
N VAL A 65 -38.84 -2.39 -18.40
CA VAL A 65 -37.45 -2.88 -18.27
C VAL A 65 -36.57 -1.84 -17.56
N ILE A 66 -36.71 -0.56 -17.90
CA ILE A 66 -35.98 0.53 -17.25
C ILE A 66 -36.33 0.61 -15.77
N GLU A 67 -37.62 0.56 -15.43
CA GLU A 67 -38.09 0.58 -14.04
C GLU A 67 -37.53 -0.60 -13.25
N ARG A 68 -37.65 -1.83 -13.78
CA ARG A 68 -37.07 -3.03 -13.15
C ARG A 68 -35.57 -2.89 -12.93
N ASN A 69 -34.83 -2.39 -13.92
CA ASN A 69 -33.37 -2.24 -13.81
C ASN A 69 -32.97 -1.13 -12.82
N ALA A 70 -33.74 -0.04 -12.76
CA ALA A 70 -33.52 1.03 -11.80
C ALA A 70 -33.74 0.57 -10.34
N ASP A 71 -34.78 -0.24 -10.12
CA ASP A 71 -35.08 -0.84 -8.82
C ASP A 71 -33.98 -1.83 -8.40
N LEU A 72 -33.56 -2.71 -9.32
CA LEU A 72 -32.46 -3.65 -9.08
C LEU A 72 -31.15 -2.91 -8.76
N LEU A 73 -30.83 -1.84 -9.49
CA LEU A 73 -29.63 -1.05 -9.22
C LEU A 73 -29.67 -0.41 -7.83
N THR A 74 -30.83 0.10 -7.43
CA THR A 74 -31.03 0.69 -6.09
C THR A 74 -30.87 -0.35 -5.00
N GLN A 75 -31.42 -1.55 -5.20
CA GLN A 75 -31.28 -2.67 -4.27
C GLN A 75 -29.82 -3.12 -4.14
N ILE A 76 -29.14 -3.36 -5.27
CA ILE A 76 -27.72 -3.74 -5.29
C ILE A 76 -26.86 -2.67 -4.62
N GLY A 77 -27.16 -1.38 -4.86
CA GLY A 77 -26.47 -0.27 -4.21
C GLY A 77 -26.60 -0.29 -2.68
N SER A 78 -27.80 -0.57 -2.17
CA SER A 78 -28.05 -0.74 -0.73
C SER A 78 -27.31 -1.95 -0.16
N ASP A 79 -27.39 -3.10 -0.84
CA ASP A 79 -26.77 -4.34 -0.39
C ASP A 79 -25.24 -4.23 -0.35
N LEU A 80 -24.63 -3.57 -1.34
CA LEU A 80 -23.20 -3.28 -1.33
C LEU A 80 -22.79 -2.41 -0.14
N LYS A 81 -23.60 -1.41 0.21
CA LYS A 81 -23.33 -0.56 1.37
C LYS A 81 -23.38 -1.38 2.67
N LEU A 82 -24.43 -2.19 2.85
CA LEU A 82 -24.58 -3.07 4.01
C LEU A 82 -23.45 -4.08 4.13
N LYS A 83 -23.01 -4.67 3.00
CA LYS A 83 -21.90 -5.64 2.98
C LYS A 83 -20.57 -4.97 3.32
N ARG A 84 -20.30 -3.74 2.85
CA ARG A 84 -19.11 -2.97 3.25
C ARG A 84 -19.12 -2.62 4.74
N GLU A 85 -20.26 -2.19 5.28
CA GLU A 85 -20.42 -1.90 6.70
C GLU A 85 -20.24 -3.16 7.55
N SER A 86 -20.81 -4.29 7.11
CA SER A 86 -20.63 -5.59 7.76
C SER A 86 -19.16 -6.03 7.76
N LEU A 87 -18.47 -5.88 6.63
CA LEU A 87 -17.05 -6.18 6.52
C LEU A 87 -16.22 -5.33 7.48
N LYS A 88 -16.48 -4.02 7.53
CA LYS A 88 -15.82 -3.13 8.48
C LYS A 88 -16.07 -3.55 9.93
N ASN A 89 -17.32 -3.88 10.27
CA ASN A 89 -17.68 -4.34 11.61
C ASN A 89 -16.99 -5.65 11.99
N ILE A 90 -16.73 -6.56 11.05
CA ILE A 90 -15.98 -7.80 11.35
C ILE A 90 -14.57 -7.46 11.85
N PHE A 91 -13.88 -6.54 11.18
CA PHE A 91 -12.53 -6.13 11.59
C PHE A 91 -12.54 -5.28 12.86
N ASP A 92 -13.49 -4.36 13.01
CA ASP A 92 -13.58 -3.49 14.19
C ASP A 92 -13.93 -4.27 15.47
N ASN A 93 -14.69 -5.38 15.35
CA ASN A 93 -15.08 -6.22 16.48
C ASN A 93 -14.15 -7.42 16.70
N ASP A 94 -13.13 -7.61 15.86
CA ASP A 94 -12.15 -8.67 16.06
C ASP A 94 -11.28 -8.33 17.28
N THR A 95 -11.58 -9.03 18.37
CA THR A 95 -10.87 -8.92 19.64
C THR A 95 -9.39 -9.29 19.51
N GLN A 96 -9.02 -10.27 18.67
CA GLN A 96 -7.63 -10.67 18.51
C GLN A 96 -6.84 -9.59 17.76
N LEU A 97 -7.42 -9.01 16.71
CA LEU A 97 -6.80 -7.91 15.97
C LEU A 97 -6.60 -6.68 16.87
N SER A 98 -7.60 -6.36 17.69
CA SER A 98 -7.53 -5.25 18.65
C SER A 98 -6.44 -5.48 19.71
N GLU A 99 -6.37 -6.67 20.30
CA GLU A 99 -5.34 -7.04 21.28
C GLU A 99 -3.93 -6.99 20.69
N VAL A 100 -3.72 -7.54 19.49
CA VAL A 100 -2.42 -7.49 18.81
C VAL A 100 -2.02 -6.05 18.47
N THR A 101 -2.98 -5.22 18.05
CA THR A 101 -2.73 -3.80 17.75
C THR A 101 -2.35 -3.03 19.01
N GLU A 102 -2.99 -3.31 20.15
CA GLU A 102 -2.66 -2.65 21.41
C GLU A 102 -1.29 -3.11 21.94
N GLN A 103 -1.00 -4.42 21.89
CA GLN A 103 0.33 -4.95 22.20
C GLN A 103 1.42 -4.33 21.31
N GLN A 104 1.15 -4.12 20.03
CA GLN A 104 2.09 -3.44 19.14
C GLN A 104 2.39 -2.01 19.60
N LYS A 105 1.37 -1.25 20.00
CA LYS A 105 1.55 0.11 20.52
C LYS A 105 2.38 0.09 21.80
N GLU A 106 2.06 -0.81 22.73
CA GLU A 106 2.81 -0.95 23.98
C GLU A 106 4.28 -1.31 23.73
N VAL A 107 4.57 -2.30 22.89
CA VAL A 107 5.94 -2.68 22.54
C VAL A 107 6.67 -1.52 21.87
N THR A 108 6.02 -0.81 20.95
CA THR A 108 6.61 0.35 20.28
C THR A 108 6.98 1.45 21.27
N GLN A 109 6.09 1.72 22.23
CA GLN A 109 6.33 2.69 23.29
C GLN A 109 7.49 2.24 24.21
N GLN A 110 7.52 0.97 24.62
CA GLN A 110 8.60 0.40 25.43
C GLN A 110 9.96 0.48 24.73
N VAL A 111 10.01 0.18 23.43
CA VAL A 111 11.23 0.31 22.62
C VAL A 111 11.72 1.76 22.60
N LYS A 112 10.81 2.71 22.39
CA LYS A 112 11.14 4.14 22.39
C LYS A 112 11.69 4.60 23.73
N GLU A 113 11.06 4.19 24.83
CA GLU A 113 11.51 4.52 26.18
C GLU A 113 12.87 3.89 26.49
N ARG A 114 13.09 2.62 26.12
CA ARG A 114 14.36 1.94 26.33
C ARG A 114 15.49 2.60 25.54
N LYS A 115 15.22 2.98 24.28
CA LYS A 115 16.17 3.71 23.43
C LYS A 115 16.52 5.07 24.03
N SER A 116 15.53 5.81 24.52
CA SER A 116 15.75 7.09 25.20
C SER A 116 16.63 6.92 26.46
N LYS A 117 16.29 5.95 27.33
CA LYS A 117 17.07 5.63 28.54
C LYS A 117 18.52 5.23 28.22
N LEU A 118 18.73 4.44 27.16
CA LEU A 118 20.07 4.07 26.70
C LEU A 118 20.85 5.28 26.17
N GLN A 119 20.20 6.17 25.42
CA GLN A 119 20.84 7.39 24.91
C GLN A 119 21.29 8.34 26.02
N THR A 120 20.56 8.38 27.13
CA THR A 120 20.91 9.15 28.33
C THR A 120 21.81 8.38 29.30
N SER A 121 22.14 7.12 28.99
CA SER A 121 22.99 6.34 29.89
C SER A 121 24.37 6.99 30.04
N PRO A 122 25.00 6.89 31.23
CA PRO A 122 26.32 7.47 31.47
C PRO A 122 27.37 6.95 30.49
N GLU A 123 27.32 5.67 30.13
CA GLU A 123 28.25 5.02 29.21
C GLU A 123 28.16 5.59 27.78
N VAL A 124 26.94 5.77 27.26
CA VAL A 124 26.73 6.40 25.94
C VAL A 124 27.14 7.86 25.95
N THR A 125 26.87 8.58 27.04
CA THR A 125 27.29 9.98 27.20
C THR A 125 28.81 10.10 27.24
N GLN A 126 29.48 9.22 27.98
CA GLN A 126 30.93 9.16 28.05
C GLN A 126 31.54 8.87 26.68
N LEU A 127 31.01 7.87 25.95
CA LEU A 127 31.47 7.57 24.60
C LEU A 127 31.27 8.75 23.64
N LYS A 128 30.13 9.45 23.71
CA LYS A 128 29.91 10.67 22.90
C LYS A 128 30.93 11.76 23.21
N ASN A 129 31.25 11.98 24.48
CA ASN A 129 32.25 12.96 24.88
C ASN A 129 33.65 12.55 24.39
N GLN A 130 34.02 11.27 24.52
CA GLN A 130 35.29 10.75 24.01
C GLN A 130 35.40 10.88 22.48
N ILE A 131 34.31 10.60 21.75
CA ILE A 131 34.25 10.81 20.31
C ILE A 131 34.40 12.30 19.96
N GLY A 132 33.77 13.20 20.72
CA GLY A 132 33.92 14.64 20.57
C GLY A 132 35.37 15.08 20.74
N GLU A 133 35.98 14.69 21.86
CA GLU A 133 37.38 14.97 22.19
C GLU A 133 38.34 14.46 21.11
N LEU A 134 38.18 13.20 20.66
CA LEU A 134 39.04 12.62 19.60
C LEU A 134 38.90 13.36 18.27
N ASN A 135 37.71 13.87 17.93
CA ASN A 135 37.52 14.66 16.73
C ASN A 135 38.18 16.04 16.82
N GLU A 136 38.14 16.66 18.00
CA GLU A 136 38.82 17.94 18.24
C GLU A 136 40.34 17.77 18.18
N GLN A 137 40.88 16.76 18.89
CA GLN A 137 42.30 16.40 18.81
C GLN A 137 42.74 16.09 17.38
N LYS A 138 41.93 15.33 16.62
CA LYS A 138 42.20 15.06 15.21
C LYS A 138 42.32 16.36 14.41
N LYS A 139 41.38 17.29 14.59
CA LYS A 139 41.37 18.57 13.86
C LYS A 139 42.59 19.41 14.21
N GLU A 140 42.97 19.49 15.48
CA GLU A 140 44.16 20.20 15.93
C GLU A 140 45.45 19.61 15.31
N ILE A 141 45.57 18.28 15.29
CA ILE A 141 46.70 17.59 14.68
C ILE A 141 46.73 17.80 13.16
N GLU A 142 45.58 17.76 12.48
CA GLU A 142 45.49 18.04 11.04
C GLU A 142 45.90 19.48 10.69
N GLU A 143 45.46 20.46 11.49
CA GLU A 143 45.86 21.86 11.33
C GLU A 143 47.36 22.06 11.59
N ALA A 144 47.89 21.48 12.67
CA ALA A 144 49.31 21.51 12.99
C ALA A 144 50.15 20.84 11.88
N LEU A 145 49.73 19.67 11.41
CA LEU A 145 50.39 18.94 10.32
C LEU A 145 50.39 19.77 9.04
N SER A 146 49.26 20.35 8.65
CA SER A 146 49.16 21.23 7.49
C SER A 146 50.16 22.40 7.57
N ASN A 147 50.23 23.06 8.74
CA ASN A 147 51.20 24.14 8.98
C ASN A 147 52.65 23.64 8.87
N HIS A 148 52.96 22.47 9.43
CA HIS A 148 54.30 21.88 9.34
C HIS A 148 54.69 21.47 7.92
N LEU A 149 53.77 20.88 7.17
CA LEU A 149 53.97 20.51 5.77
C LEU A 149 54.18 21.74 4.88
N LEU A 150 53.45 22.83 5.11
CA LEU A 150 53.66 24.11 4.43
C LEU A 150 55.06 24.67 4.72
N ASN A 151 55.47 24.69 5.98
CA ASN A 151 56.81 25.15 6.38
C ASN A 151 57.91 24.27 5.77
N TYR A 152 57.72 22.94 5.75
CA TYR A 152 58.66 22.00 5.15
C TYR A 152 58.85 22.28 3.66
N TYR A 153 57.75 22.50 2.92
CA TYR A 153 57.82 22.87 1.51
C TYR A 153 58.51 24.23 1.31
N GLN A 154 58.23 25.24 2.14
CA GLN A 154 58.92 26.53 2.04
C GLN A 154 60.44 26.42 2.24
N MET A 155 60.89 25.49 3.08
CA MET A 155 62.32 25.29 3.36
C MET A 155 63.03 24.41 2.32
N THR A 156 62.34 23.39 1.80
CA THR A 156 62.96 22.33 0.98
C THR A 156 62.53 22.35 -0.48
N ASN A 157 61.45 23.07 -0.83
CA ASN A 157 60.72 22.98 -2.09
C ASN A 157 60.33 21.54 -2.49
N SER A 158 60.25 20.62 -1.52
CA SER A 158 59.82 19.24 -1.73
C SER A 158 58.38 19.05 -1.23
N THR A 159 57.57 18.36 -2.02
CA THR A 159 56.19 17.93 -1.68
C THR A 159 56.15 16.48 -1.20
N SER A 160 57.30 15.91 -0.84
CA SER A 160 57.41 14.56 -0.29
C SER A 160 58.41 14.52 0.86
N PHE A 161 58.14 13.66 1.84
CA PHE A 161 59.04 13.39 2.96
C PHE A 161 59.05 11.90 3.30
N ASP A 162 60.19 11.42 3.80
CA ASP A 162 60.33 10.02 4.24
C ASP A 162 59.87 9.87 5.68
N THR A 163 59.06 8.85 5.93
CA THR A 163 58.61 8.48 7.27
C THR A 163 59.65 7.61 7.96
N SER A 164 59.60 7.54 9.29
CA SER A 164 60.49 6.68 10.10
C SER A 164 60.38 5.19 9.74
N ASP A 165 59.27 4.78 9.14
CA ASP A 165 59.00 3.40 8.73
C ASP A 165 59.57 3.07 7.33
N GLY A 166 60.20 4.06 6.67
CA GLY A 166 60.82 3.90 5.36
C GLY A 166 59.87 4.15 4.17
N ASP A 167 58.63 4.55 4.44
CA ASP A 167 57.67 4.93 3.40
C ASP A 167 57.82 6.42 3.03
N GLN A 168 57.79 6.71 1.73
CA GLN A 168 57.74 8.09 1.23
C GLN A 168 56.29 8.56 1.18
N TRP A 169 55.99 9.66 1.86
CA TRP A 169 54.66 10.28 1.86
C TRP A 169 54.67 11.52 0.98
N GLU A 170 53.73 11.56 0.03
CA GLU A 170 53.46 12.73 -0.82
C GLU A 170 52.30 13.53 -0.23
N PHE A 171 52.44 14.86 -0.21
CA PHE A 171 51.39 15.76 0.26
C PHE A 171 51.17 16.92 -0.71
N ASN A 172 49.94 17.40 -0.77
CA ASN A 172 49.55 18.53 -1.61
C ASN A 172 49.26 19.73 -0.72
N ILE A 173 49.90 20.85 -1.01
CA ILE A 173 49.56 22.14 -0.41
C ILE A 173 48.42 22.72 -1.24
N LYS A 174 47.28 22.96 -0.59
CA LYS A 174 46.15 23.68 -1.20
C LYS A 174 46.32 25.19 -1.05
#